data_AF-A0AAU7UTY5-F1
#
_entry.id   AF-A0AAU7UTY5-F1
#
_cell.length_a   1.000
_cell.length_b   1.000
_cell.length_c   1.000
_cell.angle_alpha   90.00
_cell.angle_beta   90.00
_cell.angle_gamma   90.00
#
_symmetry.space_group_name_H-M   'P 1'
#
loop_
_entity.id
_entity.type
_entity.pdbx_description
1 polymer ?
#
loop_
_entity_poly.entity_id
_entity_poly.type
_entity_poly.pdbx_seq_one_letter_code
_entity_poly.pdbx_strand_id
1 'polypeptide(L)'
;MTETTTERRDRIVEIYRDDTAHVVAYAGVAYHLTPCCDASAKGSLGGIVCRSCYQEVCPMYGMGWALTDDKDWARFRAYMLAEYPASAQSLDERRALAL
;
A
#
# COMPACT_ATOMS: atom_id res chain seq x y z
N MET A 1 10.48 -11.43 -24.66
CA MET A 1 10.92 -10.13 -24.14
C MET A 1 11.00 -10.28 -22.64
N THR A 2 12.21 -10.33 -22.10
CA THR A 2 12.48 -10.51 -20.67
C THR A 2 12.49 -9.14 -20.02
N GLU A 3 11.40 -8.74 -19.37
CA GLU A 3 11.40 -7.59 -18.44
C GLU A 3 12.52 -7.80 -17.43
N THR A 4 13.40 -6.80 -17.29
CA THR A 4 14.51 -6.89 -16.34
C THR A 4 14.01 -6.74 -14.91
N THR A 5 14.63 -7.44 -13.96
CA THR A 5 14.24 -7.43 -12.53
C THR A 5 14.18 -6.01 -11.93
N THR A 6 14.91 -5.06 -12.50
CA THR A 6 14.90 -3.64 -12.12
C THR A 6 13.61 -2.94 -12.55
N GLU A 7 13.12 -3.16 -13.78
CA GLU A 7 11.85 -2.58 -14.26
C GLU A 7 10.65 -3.06 -13.44
N ARG A 8 10.72 -4.31 -12.96
CA ARG A 8 9.68 -4.90 -12.10
C ARG A 8 9.61 -4.25 -10.71
N ARG A 9 10.73 -3.71 -10.20
CA ARG A 9 10.82 -3.06 -8.88
C ARG A 9 10.37 -1.61 -8.85
N ASP A 10 10.40 -0.92 -9.99
CA ASP A 10 10.00 0.49 -10.10
C ASP A 10 8.52 0.71 -10.47
N ARG A 11 7.73 -0.37 -10.48
CA ARG A 11 6.30 -0.31 -10.77
C ARG A 11 5.47 -0.08 -9.51
N ILE A 12 4.50 0.82 -9.61
CA ILE A 12 3.40 0.92 -8.65
C ILE A 12 2.34 -0.12 -9.01
N VAL A 13 1.96 -0.95 -8.04
CA VAL A 13 0.91 -1.96 -8.19
C VAL A 13 -0.27 -1.55 -7.32
N GLU A 14 -1.45 -1.40 -7.92
CA GLU A 14 -2.69 -1.22 -7.18
C GLU A 14 -3.04 -2.54 -6.48
N ILE A 15 -3.06 -2.51 -5.16
CA ILE A 15 -3.41 -3.67 -4.32
C ILE A 15 -4.92 -3.70 -4.10
N TYR A 16 -5.52 -2.54 -3.85
CA TYR A 16 -6.94 -2.40 -3.59
C TYR A 16 -7.41 -0.98 -3.84
N ARG A 17 -8.62 -0.82 -4.39
CA ARG A 17 -9.26 0.49 -4.54
C ARG A 17 -10.78 0.38 -4.50
N ASP A 18 -11.40 1.21 -3.67
CA ASP A 18 -12.82 1.51 -3.68
C ASP A 18 -13.05 2.97 -3.24
N ASP A 19 -14.29 3.31 -2.85
CA ASP A 19 -14.63 4.66 -2.38
C ASP A 19 -14.08 4.98 -0.97
N THR A 20 -13.59 3.97 -0.24
CA THR A 20 -13.15 4.11 1.16
C THR A 20 -11.63 4.08 1.30
N ALA A 21 -10.92 3.37 0.43
CA ALA A 21 -9.48 3.23 0.48
C ALA A 21 -8.83 3.06 -0.90
N HIS A 22 -7.60 3.55 -1.01
CA HIS A 22 -6.71 3.25 -2.11
C HIS A 22 -5.38 2.77 -1.55
N VAL A 23 -5.04 1.52 -1.83
CA VAL A 23 -3.84 0.84 -1.34
C VAL A 23 -2.98 0.44 -2.52
N VAL A 24 -1.73 0.85 -2.50
CA VAL A 24 -0.75 0.55 -3.54
C VAL A 24 0.46 -0.12 -2.94
N ALA A 25 1.25 -0.78 -3.78
CA ALA A 25 2.56 -1.28 -3.44
C ALA A 25 3.63 -0.70 -4.38
N TYR A 26 4.78 -0.37 -3.81
CA TYR A 26 5.98 0.06 -4.52
C TYR A 26 7.20 -0.52 -3.81
N ALA A 27 8.17 -1.04 -4.58
CA ALA A 27 9.40 -1.64 -4.04
C ALA A 27 9.15 -2.69 -2.93
N GLY A 28 8.11 -3.52 -3.09
CA GLY A 28 7.77 -4.59 -2.14
C GLY A 28 7.11 -4.14 -0.82
N VAL A 29 6.68 -2.87 -0.72
CA VAL A 29 5.96 -2.35 0.44
C VAL A 29 4.57 -1.86 0.03
N ALA A 30 3.52 -2.35 0.71
CA ALA A 30 2.16 -1.86 0.54
C ALA A 30 1.82 -0.76 1.55
N TYR A 31 1.11 0.28 1.12
CA TYR A 31 0.68 1.40 1.97
C TYR A 31 -0.59 2.06 1.42
N HIS A 32 -1.33 2.72 2.31
CA HIS A 32 -2.52 3.48 1.94
C HIS A 32 -2.13 4.85 1.36
N LEU A 33 -2.81 5.26 0.30
CA LEU A 33 -2.75 6.62 -0.21
C LEU A 33 -3.76 7.51 0.52
N THR A 34 -3.36 8.74 0.79
CA THR A 34 -4.18 9.71 1.53
C THR A 34 -5.38 10.15 0.70
N PRO A 35 -6.58 10.33 1.30
CA PRO A 35 -7.81 10.66 0.57
C PRO A 35 -7.80 12.04 -0.07
N CYS A 36 -6.97 12.96 0.43
CA CYS A 36 -6.94 14.34 -0.04
C CYS A 36 -6.19 14.53 -1.37
N CYS A 37 -5.16 13.73 -1.63
CA CYS A 37 -4.28 13.92 -2.80
C CYS A 37 -3.80 12.63 -3.45
N ASP A 38 -4.29 11.48 -2.99
CA ASP A 38 -3.85 10.16 -3.44
C ASP A 38 -2.31 9.98 -3.38
N ALA A 39 -1.69 10.54 -2.34
CA ALA A 39 -0.25 10.53 -2.11
C ALA A 39 0.10 9.68 -0.89
N SER A 40 1.36 9.26 -0.76
CA SER A 40 1.84 8.66 0.49
C SER A 40 1.83 9.68 1.63
N ALA A 41 1.77 9.21 2.87
CA ALA A 41 1.97 10.06 4.01
C ALA A 41 3.44 10.13 4.46
N LYS A 42 3.73 11.04 5.37
CA LYS A 42 5.04 11.14 6.04
C LYS A 42 4.89 11.63 7.47
N GLY A 43 5.85 11.28 8.30
CA GLY A 43 6.01 11.91 9.61
C GLY A 43 6.31 13.40 9.48
N SER A 44 5.74 14.16 10.40
CA SER A 44 5.97 15.58 10.64
C SER A 44 6.13 15.81 12.15
N LEU A 45 6.62 16.97 12.57
CA LEU A 45 6.87 17.29 13.98
C LEU A 45 5.64 17.11 14.90
N GLY A 46 4.42 17.18 14.35
CA GLY A 46 3.16 17.05 15.09
C GLY A 46 2.32 15.81 14.79
N GLY A 47 2.72 14.94 13.86
CA GLY A 47 1.88 13.81 13.45
C GLY A 47 2.20 13.26 12.06
N ILE A 48 1.21 12.65 11.42
CA ILE A 48 1.30 12.13 10.05
C ILE A 48 0.61 13.11 9.11
N VAL A 49 1.28 13.49 8.02
CA VAL A 49 0.75 14.43 7.03
C VAL A 49 0.78 13.83 5.63
N CYS A 50 -0.13 14.26 4.78
CA CYS A 50 -0.05 13.99 3.34
C CYS A 50 1.25 14.58 2.76
N ARG A 51 2.00 13.79 1.99
CA ARG A 51 3.27 14.25 1.42
C ARG A 51 3.11 15.34 0.36
N SER A 52 1.92 15.45 -0.26
CA SER A 52 1.61 16.44 -1.30
C SER A 52 1.17 17.78 -0.71
N CYS A 53 0.05 17.80 0.03
CA CYS A 53 -0.56 19.04 0.51
C CYS A 53 -0.22 19.40 1.97
N TYR A 54 0.54 18.55 2.68
CA TYR A 54 0.95 18.74 4.08
C TYR A 54 -0.20 18.85 5.09
N GLN A 55 -1.43 18.57 4.69
CA GLN A 55 -2.56 18.44 5.61
C GLN A 55 -2.34 17.23 6.53
N GLU A 56 -2.73 17.37 7.80
CA GLU A 56 -2.73 16.26 8.75
C GLU A 56 -3.70 15.18 8.29
N VAL A 57 -3.28 13.92 8.40
CA VAL A 57 -4.06 12.75 8.02
C VAL A 57 -3.98 11.70 9.13
N CYS A 58 -4.90 10.75 9.13
CA CYS A 58 -4.87 9.66 10.10
C CYS A 58 -3.51 8.93 10.11
N PRO A 59 -2.95 8.57 11.28
CA PRO A 59 -1.67 7.87 11.37
C PRO A 59 -1.58 6.58 10.54
N MET A 60 -2.71 5.92 10.27
CA MET A 60 -2.79 4.72 9.42
C MET A 60 -2.19 4.92 8.02
N TYR A 61 -2.26 6.14 7.45
CA TYR A 61 -1.66 6.43 6.14
C TYR A 61 -0.13 6.46 6.15
N GLY A 62 0.48 6.54 7.34
CA GLY A 62 1.93 6.45 7.53
C GLY A 62 2.44 5.01 7.66
N MET A 63 1.55 4.01 7.68
CA MET A 63 1.91 2.61 7.82
C MET A 63 2.33 2.00 6.48
N GLY A 64 3.35 1.14 6.52
CA GLY A 64 3.79 0.33 5.39
C GLY A 64 3.95 -1.14 5.80
N TRP A 65 3.63 -2.05 4.89
CA TRP A 65 3.67 -3.49 5.10
C TRP A 65 4.62 -4.15 4.09
N ALA A 66 5.61 -4.89 4.57
CA ALA A 66 6.56 -5.59 3.73
C ALA A 66 5.89 -6.82 3.10
N LEU A 67 5.72 -6.80 1.78
CA LEU A 67 5.09 -7.91 1.03
C LEU A 67 6.03 -9.10 0.85
N THR A 68 7.34 -8.89 0.95
CA THR A 68 8.37 -9.93 0.87
C THR A 68 8.47 -10.77 2.14
N ASP A 69 8.02 -10.26 3.29
CA ASP A 69 8.01 -11.00 4.55
C ASP A 69 6.65 -11.69 4.72
N ASP A 70 6.63 -13.03 4.78
CA ASP A 70 5.40 -13.80 4.91
C ASP A 70 4.62 -13.50 6.19
N LYS A 71 5.30 -13.12 7.28
CA LYS A 71 4.61 -12.76 8.54
C LYS A 71 3.91 -11.42 8.40
N ASP A 72 4.57 -10.46 7.77
CA ASP A 72 3.99 -9.13 7.59
C ASP A 72 2.90 -9.15 6.50
N TRP A 73 3.09 -9.95 5.45
CA TRP A 73 2.04 -10.29 4.49
C TRP A 73 0.80 -10.89 5.17
N ALA A 74 0.96 -11.89 6.04
CA ALA A 74 -0.17 -12.52 6.70
C ALA A 74 -0.98 -11.52 7.53
N ARG A 75 -0.31 -10.57 8.21
CA ARG A 75 -0.95 -9.51 8.97
C ARG A 75 -1.67 -8.51 8.07
N PHE A 76 -1.00 -8.02 7.03
CA PHE A 76 -1.60 -7.11 6.05
C PHE A 76 -2.82 -7.72 5.38
N ARG A 77 -2.71 -8.97 4.92
CA ARG A 77 -3.80 -9.71 4.30
C ARG A 77 -4.98 -9.90 5.24
N ALA A 78 -4.73 -10.26 6.50
CA ALA A 78 -5.78 -10.39 7.51
C ALA A 78 -6.50 -9.05 7.77
N TYR A 79 -5.76 -7.95 7.86
CA TYR A 79 -6.32 -6.60 7.98
C TYR A 79 -7.20 -6.25 6.78
N MET A 80 -6.69 -6.45 5.55
CA MET A 80 -7.45 -6.11 4.34
C MET A 80 -8.76 -6.89 4.22
N LEU A 81 -8.78 -8.17 4.62
CA LEU A 81 -9.97 -9.01 4.60
C LEU A 81 -10.98 -8.68 5.71
N ALA A 82 -10.53 -8.04 6.79
CA ALA A 82 -11.39 -7.63 7.89
C ALA A 82 -12.04 -6.26 7.63
N GLU A 83 -11.29 -5.33 7.05
CA GLU A 83 -11.72 -3.92 6.90
C GLU A 83 -12.34 -3.61 5.54
N TYR A 84 -11.99 -4.36 4.50
CA TYR A 84 -12.41 -4.07 3.13
C TYR A 84 -13.05 -5.29 2.46
N PRO A 85 -13.96 -5.08 1.49
CA PRO A 85 -14.52 -6.15 0.66
C PRO A 85 -13.51 -6.73 -0.36
N ALA A 86 -12.24 -6.84 0.02
CA ALA A 86 -11.22 -7.50 -0.78
C ALA A 86 -11.40 -9.03 -0.71
N SER A 87 -11.02 -9.73 -1.78
CA SER A 87 -10.97 -11.20 -1.75
C SER A 87 -9.55 -11.69 -1.49
N ALA A 88 -9.44 -12.80 -0.77
CA ALA A 88 -8.18 -13.51 -0.52
C ALA A 88 -7.38 -13.73 -1.81
N GLN A 89 -8.06 -14.24 -2.85
CA GLN A 89 -7.47 -14.48 -4.16
C GLN A 89 -6.92 -13.21 -4.79
N SER A 90 -7.70 -12.12 -4.81
CA SER A 90 -7.25 -10.85 -5.42
C SER A 90 -6.01 -10.31 -4.73
N LEU A 91 -5.96 -10.37 -3.40
CA LEU A 91 -4.81 -9.92 -2.63
C LEU A 91 -3.56 -10.76 -2.94
N ASP A 92 -3.70 -12.09 -2.98
CA ASP A 92 -2.59 -13.01 -3.28
C ASP A 92 -2.04 -12.77 -4.71
N GLU A 93 -2.91 -12.54 -5.70
CA GLU A 93 -2.51 -12.19 -7.08
C GLU A 93 -1.79 -10.83 -7.15
N ARG A 94 -2.30 -9.81 -6.45
CA ARG A 94 -1.67 -8.48 -6.42
C ARG A 94 -0.31 -8.50 -5.70
N ARG A 95 -0.16 -9.30 -4.64
CA ARG A 95 1.13 -9.52 -3.98
C ARG A 95 2.16 -10.07 -4.97
N ALA A 96 1.81 -11.09 -5.76
CA ALA A 96 2.72 -11.69 -6.73
C ALA A 96 3.15 -10.73 -7.84
N LEU A 97 2.30 -9.76 -8.19
CA LEU A 97 2.64 -8.68 -9.14
C LEU A 97 3.57 -7.62 -8.54
N ALA A 98 3.49 -7.40 -7.22
CA ALA A 98 4.29 -6.42 -6.49
C ALA A 98 5.69 -6.93 -6.07
N LEU A 99 5.99 -8.21 -6.32
CA LEU A 99 7.27 -8.89 -6.08
C LEU A 99 8.01 -9.13 -7.41
#